data_AF-Q0RT21-F1
#
_entry.id   AF-Q0RT21-F1
#
_cell.length_a   1.000
_cell.length_b   1.000
_cell.length_c   1.000
_cell.angle_alpha   90.00
_cell.angle_beta   90.00
_cell.angle_gamma   90.00
#
_symmetry.space_group_name_H-M   'P 1'
#
loop_
_entity.id
_entity.type
_entity.pdbx_description
1 polymer ?
#
loop_
_entity_poly.entity_id
_entity_poly.type
_entity_poly.pdbx_seq_one_letter_code
_entity_poly.pdbx_strand_id
1 'polypeptide(L)'
;MIISSHVPAGAFVGMAIRHPVPALAAGFLSHLAMDALPHWGTGPNTESEWLPIARRDGVAGLAAMALLTASAPAGRRLAVLAGMTGACLPDTDKVGRYFVGSSPWPSRFDRFHEKIQNEARHRLPREVATAAALTLAGTVLLRRLPARAS
;
A
#
# COMPACT_ATOMS: atom_id res chain seq x y z
N MET A 1 -1.47 3.01 10.14
CA MET A 1 -2.06 3.03 8.77
C MET A 1 -2.93 1.82 8.43
N ILE A 2 -3.76 1.98 7.40
CA ILE A 2 -4.33 0.86 6.63
C ILE A 2 -3.54 0.67 5.33
N ILE A 3 -3.15 -0.56 5.00
CA ILE A 3 -2.40 -0.88 3.77
C ILE A 3 -3.27 -0.74 2.52
N SER A 4 -4.59 -0.85 2.66
CA SER A 4 -5.52 -0.87 1.52
C SER A 4 -5.63 0.44 0.75
N SER A 5 -5.21 1.58 1.30
CA SER A 5 -5.07 2.84 0.55
C SER A 5 -3.71 2.94 -0.17
N HIS A 6 -2.66 2.33 0.36
CA HIS A 6 -1.32 2.29 -0.23
C HIS A 6 -1.27 1.40 -1.48
N VAL A 7 -2.00 0.28 -1.47
CA VAL A 7 -2.09 -0.63 -2.62
C VAL A 7 -2.52 0.12 -3.90
N PRO A 8 -3.71 0.74 -4.00
CA PRO A 8 -4.09 1.43 -5.22
C PRO A 8 -3.22 2.65 -5.53
N ALA A 9 -2.66 3.34 -4.54
CA ALA A 9 -1.67 4.39 -4.77
C ALA A 9 -0.43 3.86 -5.52
N GLY A 10 0.14 2.74 -5.05
CA GLY A 10 1.23 2.04 -5.74
C GLY A 10 0.83 1.54 -7.13
N ALA A 11 -0.43 1.15 -7.33
CA ALA A 11 -0.94 0.80 -8.65
C ALA A 11 -0.89 2.00 -9.61
N PHE A 12 -1.32 3.19 -9.17
CA PHE A 12 -1.22 4.42 -9.98
C PHE A 12 0.22 4.78 -10.32
N VAL A 13 1.16 4.62 -9.38
CA VAL A 13 2.60 4.77 -9.64
C VAL A 13 3.05 3.81 -10.75
N GLY A 14 2.68 2.53 -10.67
CA GLY A 14 3.01 1.54 -11.69
C GLY A 14 2.36 1.82 -13.06
N MET A 15 1.15 2.38 -13.09
CA MET A 15 0.51 2.87 -14.32
C MET A 15 1.30 4.01 -14.97
N ALA A 16 1.86 4.91 -14.17
CA ALA A 16 2.62 6.07 -14.63
C ALA A 16 4.03 5.70 -15.13
N ILE A 17 4.79 4.93 -14.34
CA ILE A 17 6.23 4.70 -14.56
C ILE A 17 6.53 3.54 -15.53
N ARG A 18 5.59 2.60 -15.74
CA ARG A 18 5.60 1.52 -16.75
C ARG A 18 6.76 0.51 -16.71
N HIS A 19 7.86 0.82 -16.04
CA HIS A 19 8.99 -0.07 -15.80
C HIS A 19 8.97 -0.58 -14.35
N PRO A 20 9.13 -1.90 -14.11
CA PRO A 20 8.95 -2.48 -12.78
C PRO A 20 9.89 -1.93 -11.71
N VAL A 21 11.19 -1.82 -11.99
CA VAL A 21 12.20 -1.38 -11.00
C VAL A 21 11.94 0.05 -10.51
N PRO A 22 11.84 1.07 -11.37
CA PRO A 22 11.53 2.42 -10.91
C PRO A 22 10.10 2.54 -10.36
N ALA A 23 9.14 1.71 -10.80
CA ALA A 23 7.81 1.68 -10.21
C ALA A 23 7.84 1.16 -8.76
N LEU A 24 8.64 0.13 -8.47
CA LEU A 24 8.85 -0.37 -7.11
C LEU A 24 9.47 0.71 -6.22
N ALA A 25 10.54 1.36 -6.67
CA ALA A 25 11.19 2.41 -5.91
C ALA A 25 10.24 3.61 -5.66
N ALA A 26 9.52 4.05 -6.68
CA ALA A 26 8.55 5.12 -6.53
C ALA A 26 7.34 4.71 -5.66
N GLY A 27 6.92 3.44 -5.72
CA GLY A 27 5.90 2.87 -4.85
C GLY A 27 6.34 2.96 -3.39
N PHE A 28 7.57 2.55 -3.10
CA PHE A 28 8.18 2.67 -1.78
C PHE A 28 8.19 4.11 -1.27
N LEU A 29 8.60 5.07 -2.12
CA LEU A 29 8.58 6.48 -1.75
C LEU A 29 7.15 7.02 -1.56
N SER A 30 6.18 6.55 -2.35
CA SER A 30 4.78 6.94 -2.20
C SER A 30 4.20 6.52 -0.85
N HIS A 31 4.61 5.36 -0.32
CA HIS A 31 4.24 4.93 1.02
C HIS A 31 4.73 5.92 2.08
N LEU A 32 6.03 6.23 2.09
CA LEU A 32 6.62 7.15 3.07
C LEU A 32 5.98 8.54 3.01
N ALA A 33 5.64 9.00 1.80
CA ALA A 33 4.94 10.26 1.61
C ALA A 33 3.50 10.22 2.17
N MET A 34 2.79 9.11 1.97
CA MET A 34 1.44 8.92 2.51
C MET A 34 1.44 8.87 4.04
N ASP A 35 2.43 8.20 4.65
CA ASP A 35 2.55 8.10 6.11
C ASP A 35 2.80 9.42 6.80
N ALA A 36 3.54 10.31 6.14
CA ALA A 36 3.80 11.67 6.63
C ALA A 36 2.53 12.55 6.62
N LEU A 37 1.52 12.18 5.81
CA LEU A 37 0.23 12.85 5.79
C LEU A 37 -0.68 12.28 6.90
N PRO A 38 -1.61 13.09 7.44
CA PRO A 38 -2.45 12.60 8.50
C PRO A 38 -3.35 11.46 8.00
N HIS A 39 -3.18 10.28 8.57
CA HIS A 39 -3.81 9.04 8.12
C HIS A 39 -4.29 8.22 9.33
N TRP A 40 -5.03 7.13 9.13
CA TRP A 40 -5.53 6.35 10.27
C TRP A 40 -4.43 5.55 10.99
N GLY A 41 -4.42 5.64 12.31
CA GLY A 41 -3.68 4.73 13.18
C GLY A 41 -4.08 4.97 14.64
N THR A 42 -3.67 4.07 15.51
CA THR A 42 -4.07 4.07 16.93
C THR A 42 -2.95 4.55 17.85
N GLY A 43 -1.74 4.76 17.33
CA GLY A 43 -0.55 5.15 18.08
C GLY A 43 0.18 3.96 18.71
N PRO A 44 1.34 4.21 19.33
CA PRO A 44 2.13 3.15 19.97
C PRO A 44 1.37 2.51 21.16
N ASN A 45 1.67 1.24 21.44
CA ASN A 45 1.11 0.46 22.56
C ASN A 45 -0.42 0.25 22.51
N THR A 46 -0.99 0.11 21.30
CA THR A 46 -2.43 -0.05 21.08
C THR A 46 -2.75 -1.27 20.21
N GLU A 47 -1.88 -2.27 20.25
CA GLU A 47 -1.91 -3.47 19.41
C GLU A 47 -3.22 -4.24 19.50
N SER A 48 -3.84 -4.29 20.69
CA SER A 48 -5.11 -4.98 20.90
C SER A 48 -6.27 -4.35 20.13
N GLU A 49 -6.25 -3.03 19.94
CA GLU A 49 -7.21 -2.28 19.13
C GLU A 49 -6.84 -2.35 17.63
N TRP A 50 -5.56 -2.17 17.33
CA TRP A 50 -5.04 -2.08 15.97
C TRP A 50 -5.07 -3.40 15.20
N LEU A 51 -4.58 -4.49 15.81
CA LEU A 51 -4.29 -5.75 15.12
C LEU A 51 -5.53 -6.41 14.48
N PRO A 52 -6.72 -6.44 15.12
CA PRO A 52 -7.92 -6.96 14.48
C PRO A 52 -8.32 -6.19 13.21
N ILE A 53 -8.13 -4.87 13.21
CA ILE A 53 -8.43 -4.00 12.06
C ILE A 53 -7.37 -4.21 10.98
N ALA A 54 -6.09 -4.19 11.35
CA ALA A 54 -4.97 -4.40 10.44
C ALA A 54 -5.02 -5.76 9.72
N ARG A 55 -5.49 -6.82 10.39
CA ARG A 55 -5.68 -8.13 9.75
C ARG A 55 -6.75 -8.10 8.65
N ARG A 56 -7.91 -7.51 8.94
CA ARG A 56 -9.00 -7.37 7.95
C ARG A 56 -8.57 -6.50 6.79
N ASP A 57 -7.89 -5.41 7.11
CA ASP A 57 -7.36 -4.49 6.13
C ASP A 57 -6.25 -5.12 5.26
N GLY A 58 -5.37 -5.93 5.83
CA GLY A 58 -4.38 -6.71 5.09
C GLY A 58 -5.01 -7.65 4.07
N VAL A 59 -6.10 -8.34 4.44
CA VAL A 59 -6.87 -9.17 3.51
C VAL A 59 -7.53 -8.33 2.41
N ALA A 60 -8.12 -7.18 2.77
CA ALA A 60 -8.71 -6.26 1.80
C ALA A 60 -7.65 -5.70 0.83
N GLY A 61 -6.46 -5.36 1.33
CA GLY A 61 -5.31 -4.91 0.53
C GLY A 61 -4.83 -5.98 -0.45
N LEU A 62 -4.71 -7.24 -0.01
CA LEU A 62 -4.37 -8.36 -0.90
C LEU A 62 -5.43 -8.57 -1.99
N ALA A 63 -6.71 -8.49 -1.62
CA ALA A 63 -7.81 -8.58 -2.59
C ALA A 63 -7.78 -7.44 -3.62
N ALA A 64 -7.53 -6.21 -3.17
CA ALA A 64 -7.35 -5.06 -4.06
C ALA A 64 -6.13 -5.23 -4.98
N MET A 65 -5.00 -5.73 -4.45
CA MET A 65 -3.80 -5.98 -5.21
C MET A 65 -4.04 -7.04 -6.31
N ALA A 66 -4.75 -8.12 -5.98
CA ALA A 66 -5.15 -9.15 -6.94
C ALA A 66 -6.07 -8.59 -8.03
N LEU A 67 -7.11 -7.82 -7.64
CA LEU A 67 -8.05 -7.20 -8.57
C LEU A 67 -7.36 -6.23 -9.55
N LEU A 68 -6.50 -5.35 -9.04
CA LEU A 68 -5.77 -4.37 -9.85
C LEU A 68 -4.76 -5.07 -10.77
N THR A 69 -4.05 -6.09 -10.28
CA THR A 69 -3.14 -6.89 -11.11
C THR A 69 -3.88 -7.61 -12.24
N ALA A 70 -5.03 -8.23 -11.94
CA ALA A 70 -5.86 -8.91 -12.92
C ALA A 70 -6.47 -7.95 -13.95
N SER A 71 -6.80 -6.73 -13.52
CA SER A 71 -7.36 -5.68 -14.39
C SER A 71 -6.31 -5.00 -15.28
N ALA A 72 -5.02 -5.13 -14.94
CA ALA A 72 -3.94 -4.51 -15.70
C ALA A 72 -3.68 -5.24 -17.04
N PRO A 73 -3.52 -4.49 -18.15
CA PRO A 73 -3.07 -5.06 -19.42
C PRO A 73 -1.70 -5.72 -19.28
N ALA A 74 -1.42 -6.76 -20.09
CA ALA A 74 -0.19 -7.56 -19.99
C ALA A 74 1.09 -6.70 -19.98
N GLY A 75 1.18 -5.70 -20.87
CA GLY A 75 2.33 -4.79 -20.95
C GLY A 75 2.48 -3.78 -19.80
N ARG A 76 1.54 -3.73 -18.84
CA ARG A 76 1.58 -2.86 -17.65
C ARG A 76 1.57 -3.63 -16.34
N ARG A 77 1.13 -4.88 -16.36
CA ARG A 77 0.88 -5.70 -15.17
C ARG A 77 2.07 -5.75 -14.21
N LEU A 78 3.27 -5.98 -14.72
CA LEU A 78 4.47 -6.05 -13.87
C LEU A 78 4.82 -4.72 -13.22
N ALA A 79 4.65 -3.59 -13.91
CA ALA A 79 4.92 -2.27 -13.32
C ALA A 79 3.87 -1.90 -12.27
N VAL A 80 2.59 -2.21 -12.53
CA VAL A 80 1.49 -2.04 -11.57
C VAL A 80 1.74 -2.88 -10.32
N LEU A 81 2.02 -4.18 -10.48
CA LEU A 81 2.35 -5.06 -9.37
C LEU A 81 3.57 -4.55 -8.59
N ALA A 82 4.66 -4.19 -9.29
CA ALA A 82 5.87 -3.68 -8.65
C ALA A 82 5.62 -2.39 -7.85
N GLY A 83 4.81 -1.46 -8.37
CA GLY A 83 4.41 -0.25 -7.66
C GLY A 83 3.61 -0.53 -6.40
N MET A 84 2.64 -1.45 -6.47
CA MET A 84 1.88 -1.91 -5.30
C MET A 84 2.80 -2.58 -4.27
N THR A 85 3.70 -3.47 -4.72
CA THR A 85 4.66 -4.15 -3.84
C THR A 85 5.58 -3.14 -3.15
N GLY A 86 6.13 -2.18 -3.89
CA GLY A 86 6.95 -1.10 -3.31
C GLY A 86 6.17 -0.31 -2.26
N ALA A 87 4.93 0.05 -2.57
CA ALA A 87 4.05 0.80 -1.66
C ALA A 87 3.61 0.01 -0.43
N CYS A 88 3.78 -1.31 -0.39
CA CYS A 88 3.49 -2.13 0.79
C CYS A 88 4.73 -2.55 1.58
N LEU A 89 5.93 -2.37 1.00
CA LEU A 89 7.15 -2.93 1.55
C LEU A 89 7.55 -2.37 2.92
N PRO A 90 7.45 -1.05 3.20
CA PRO A 90 7.83 -0.51 4.52
C PRO A 90 7.07 -1.20 5.67
N ASP A 91 5.78 -1.47 5.46
CA ASP A 91 4.88 -2.13 6.42
C ASP A 91 5.15 -3.62 6.69
N THR A 92 6.14 -4.20 6.02
CA THR A 92 6.64 -5.53 6.39
C THR A 92 7.30 -5.54 7.76
N ASP A 93 7.63 -4.39 8.34
CA ASP A 93 8.03 -4.27 9.75
C ASP A 93 6.96 -4.82 10.70
N LYS A 94 5.69 -4.47 10.48
CA LYS A 94 4.54 -4.97 11.25
C LYS A 94 4.35 -6.46 11.06
N VAL A 95 4.40 -6.94 9.82
CA VAL A 95 4.29 -8.38 9.54
C VAL A 95 5.40 -9.15 10.26
N GLY A 96 6.64 -8.68 10.13
CA GLY A 96 7.79 -9.25 10.79
C GLY A 96 7.63 -9.28 12.31
N ARG A 97 7.34 -8.13 12.94
CA ARG A 97 7.19 -8.04 14.40
C ARG A 97 6.05 -8.90 14.94
N TYR A 98 4.88 -8.90 14.30
CA TYR A 98 3.68 -9.54 14.86
C TYR A 98 3.47 -10.99 14.45
N PHE A 99 4.10 -11.48 13.37
CA PHE A 99 3.93 -12.85 12.89
C PHE A 99 5.23 -13.68 12.86
N VAL A 100 6.39 -13.03 12.76
CA VAL A 100 7.70 -13.69 12.69
C VAL A 100 8.55 -13.43 13.95
N GLY A 101 8.21 -12.39 14.72
CA GLY A 101 8.92 -11.97 15.94
C GLY A 101 10.07 -10.99 15.71
N SER A 102 10.33 -10.54 14.47
CA SER A 102 11.36 -9.54 14.17
C SER A 102 11.07 -8.78 12.87
N SER A 103 11.41 -7.48 12.82
CA SER A 103 11.31 -6.67 11.59
C SER A 103 12.36 -7.12 10.58
N PRO A 104 12.04 -7.22 9.27
CA PRO A 104 13.03 -7.47 8.23
C PRO A 104 13.93 -6.26 7.94
N TRP A 105 13.64 -5.09 8.55
CA TRP A 105 14.36 -3.85 8.30
C TRP A 105 15.43 -3.56 9.35
N PRO A 106 16.50 -2.81 8.99
CA PRO A 106 17.44 -2.29 9.97
C PRO A 106 16.74 -1.41 11.00
N SER A 107 17.17 -1.47 12.26
CA SER A 107 16.54 -0.68 13.36
C SER A 107 16.50 0.82 13.10
N ARG A 108 17.42 1.36 12.29
CA ARG A 108 17.42 2.76 11.86
C ARG A 108 16.23 3.08 10.96
N PHE A 109 15.88 2.17 10.05
CA PHE A 109 14.71 2.33 9.19
C PHE A 109 13.43 2.21 9.99
N ASP A 110 13.32 1.21 10.87
CA ASP A 110 12.18 1.06 11.78
C ASP A 110 11.87 2.34 12.57
N ARG A 111 12.90 2.94 13.20
CA ARG A 111 12.76 4.21 13.93
C ARG A 111 12.37 5.38 13.04
N PHE A 112 12.90 5.42 11.82
CA PHE A 112 12.52 6.45 10.85
C PHE A 112 11.06 6.29 10.42
N HIS A 113 10.67 5.07 10.05
CA HIS A 113 9.33 4.71 9.60
C HIS A 113 8.27 5.00 10.66
N GLU A 114 8.54 4.66 11.93
CA GLU A 114 7.68 5.00 13.06
C GLU A 114 7.58 6.52 13.29
N LYS A 115 8.71 7.24 13.20
CA LYS A 115 8.75 8.69 13.45
C LYS A 115 7.97 9.51 12.40
N ILE A 116 7.90 9.04 11.16
CA ILE A 116 7.18 9.78 10.10
C ILE A 116 5.68 9.54 10.14
N GLN A 117 5.18 8.55 10.87
CA GLN A 117 3.75 8.25 10.92
C GLN A 117 2.96 9.42 11.53
N ASN A 118 2.06 10.00 10.76
CA ASN A 118 1.13 11.03 11.23
C ASN A 118 -0.26 10.40 11.48
N GLU A 119 -0.37 9.64 12.57
CA GLU A 119 -1.57 8.84 12.84
C GLU A 119 -2.70 9.63 13.52
N ALA A 120 -3.93 9.37 13.10
CA ALA A 120 -5.15 9.97 13.65
C ALA A 120 -6.31 8.95 13.71
N ARG A 121 -6.67 8.53 14.92
CA ARG A 121 -7.69 7.49 15.20
C ARG A 121 -9.04 7.70 14.49
N HIS A 122 -9.51 8.94 14.42
CA HIS A 122 -10.82 9.27 13.85
C HIS A 122 -10.88 9.14 12.31
N ARG A 123 -9.76 8.88 11.63
CA ARG A 123 -9.69 8.85 10.16
C ARG A 123 -10.06 7.52 9.52
N LEU A 124 -10.32 6.46 10.30
CA LEU A 124 -10.61 5.13 9.74
C LEU A 124 -11.71 5.15 8.65
N PRO A 125 -12.86 5.82 8.84
CA PRO A 125 -13.91 5.82 7.82
C PRO A 125 -13.45 6.49 6.51
N ARG A 126 -12.69 7.58 6.63
CA ARG A 126 -12.15 8.31 5.47
C ARG A 126 -11.13 7.48 4.72
N GLU A 127 -10.26 6.78 5.44
CA GLU A 127 -9.25 5.90 4.86
C GLU A 127 -9.89 4.73 4.11
N VAL A 128 -10.88 4.06 4.72
CA VAL A 128 -11.65 2.99 4.06
C VAL A 128 -12.34 3.49 2.79
N ALA A 129 -13.00 4.66 2.85
CA ALA A 129 -13.62 5.27 1.68
C ALA A 129 -12.59 5.61 0.58
N THR A 130 -11.42 6.10 0.97
CA THR A 130 -10.31 6.43 0.05
C THR A 130 -9.77 5.17 -0.63
N ALA A 131 -9.51 4.12 0.13
CA ALA A 131 -9.06 2.82 -0.38
C ALA A 131 -10.05 2.24 -1.40
N ALA A 132 -11.35 2.26 -1.09
CA ALA A 132 -12.40 1.79 -1.99
C ALA A 132 -12.48 2.63 -3.27
N ALA A 133 -12.48 3.96 -3.15
CA ALA A 133 -12.55 4.87 -4.28
C ALA A 133 -11.33 4.73 -5.21
N LEU A 134 -10.12 4.67 -4.65
CA LEU A 134 -8.89 4.52 -5.43
C LEU A 134 -8.82 3.13 -6.10
N THR A 135 -9.26 2.08 -5.42
CA THR A 135 -9.31 0.72 -6.01
C THR A 135 -10.31 0.67 -7.18
N LEU A 136 -11.49 1.26 -7.01
CA LEU A 136 -12.49 1.35 -8.08
C LEU A 136 -11.97 2.16 -9.27
N ALA A 137 -11.44 3.36 -9.01
CA ALA A 137 -10.86 4.20 -10.05
C ALA A 137 -9.72 3.48 -10.78
N GLY A 138 -8.77 2.91 -10.04
CA GLY A 138 -7.65 2.16 -10.60
C GLY A 138 -8.12 0.99 -11.48
N THR A 139 -9.14 0.25 -11.03
CA THR A 139 -9.74 -0.85 -11.80
C THR A 139 -10.33 -0.35 -13.12
N VAL A 140 -11.11 0.74 -13.08
CA VAL A 140 -11.71 1.33 -14.29
C VAL A 140 -10.64 1.85 -15.25
N LEU A 141 -9.63 2.57 -14.74
CA LEU A 141 -8.53 3.07 -15.57
C LEU A 141 -7.76 1.93 -16.23
N LEU A 142 -7.34 0.92 -15.46
CA LEU A 142 -6.58 -0.22 -15.97
C LEU A 142 -7.32 -0.98 -17.08
N ARG A 143 -8.63 -1.19 -16.91
CA ARG A 143 -9.48 -1.85 -17.93
C ARG A 143 -9.67 -1.04 -19.20
N ARG A 144 -9.49 0.28 -19.13
CA ARG A 144 -9.58 1.20 -20.28
C ARG A 144 -8.24 1.46 -20.95
N LEU A 145 -7.12 1.09 -20.32
CA LEU A 145 -5.81 1.23 -20.94
C LEU A 145 -5.69 0.25 -22.12
N PRO A 146 -5.19 0.71 -23.27
CA PRO A 146 -4.98 -0.18 -24.40
C PRO A 146 -3.97 -1.26 -24.03
N ALA A 147 -4.29 -2.52 -24.37
CA ALA A 147 -3.25 -3.54 -24.47
C ALA A 147 -2.26 -3.07 -25.54
N ARG A 148 -0.96 -3.10 -25.26
CA ARG A 148 0.04 -2.87 -26.31
C ARG A 148 -0.22 -3.91 -27.40
N ALA A 149 -0.35 -3.46 -28.66
CA ALA A 149 -0.05 -4.31 -29.79
C ALA A 149 1.41 -4.77 -29.61
N SER A 150 1.59 -6.08 -29.49
CA SER A 150 2.89 -6.76 -29.48
C SER A 150 3.64 -6.49 -30.77
#